data_AF-A0A968GNN5-F1
#
_entry.id   AF-A0A968GNN5-F1
#
_cell.length_a   1.000
_cell.length_b   1.000
_cell.length_c   1.000
_cell.angle_alpha   90.00
_cell.angle_beta   90.00
_cell.angle_gamma   90.00
#
_symmetry.space_group_name_H-M   'P 1'
#
loop_
_entity.id
_entity.type
_entity.pdbx_description
1 polymer ?
#
loop_
_entity_poly.entity_id
_entity_poly.type
_entity_poly.pdbx_seq_one_letter_code
_entity_poly.pdbx_strand_id
1 'polypeptide(L)'
;MLEPEEFPELDSPQVTNISHSDVGNVRAELVRMHQADAETITAEEVELQNSAAGSVKATNVTGHMDLMGAVNAEEVSVEESGLGFVQAGKASVSGYTGAVVAGSAEVHHGMTGFVAGREIHVNESSTGVLLARTVHGNVKAVLDTRGALIAGLTGGLFAGLMLLLGRMLFRRR
;
A
#
# COMPACT_ATOMS: atom_id res chain seq x y z
N MET A 1 51.37 -30.30 14.00
CA MET A 1 50.96 -28.94 14.40
C MET A 1 50.06 -28.49 13.28
N LEU A 2 48.74 -28.52 13.49
CA LEU A 2 47.75 -28.14 12.48
C LEU A 2 47.30 -26.73 12.86
N GLU A 3 47.52 -25.77 11.95
CA GLU A 3 47.04 -24.40 12.09
C GLU A 3 45.50 -24.42 12.07
N PRO A 4 44.80 -23.75 13.01
CA PRO A 4 43.36 -23.64 12.97
C PRO A 4 42.99 -22.67 11.85
N GLU A 5 42.18 -23.12 10.89
CA GLU A 5 41.60 -22.23 9.89
C GLU A 5 40.64 -21.26 10.58
N GLU A 6 41.04 -19.99 10.65
CA GLU A 6 40.17 -18.88 11.01
C GLU A 6 39.11 -18.73 9.93
N PHE A 7 37.90 -19.22 10.21
CA PHE A 7 36.72 -18.87 9.43
C PHE A 7 36.54 -17.35 9.51
N PRO A 8 36.33 -16.65 8.39
CA PRO A 8 36.05 -15.22 8.43
C PRO A 8 34.78 -15.00 9.26
N GLU A 9 34.87 -14.20 10.32
CA GLU A 9 33.70 -13.63 11.00
C GLU A 9 32.89 -12.88 9.94
N LEU A 10 31.84 -13.54 9.45
CA LEU A 10 30.79 -12.87 8.69
C LEU A 10 30.18 -11.86 9.65
N ASP A 11 30.35 -10.59 9.34
CA ASP A 11 29.69 -9.44 9.97
C ASP A 11 28.21 -9.80 10.13
N SER A 12 27.84 -10.24 11.33
CA SER A 12 26.51 -10.75 11.57
C SER A 12 25.61 -9.52 11.58
N PRO A 13 24.58 -9.46 10.71
CA PRO A 13 23.80 -8.24 10.53
C PRO A 13 23.31 -7.74 11.88
N GLN A 14 23.33 -6.43 12.10
CA GLN A 14 22.90 -5.87 13.37
C GLN A 14 21.37 -6.04 13.50
N VAL A 15 20.95 -7.12 14.16
CA VAL A 15 19.54 -7.46 14.39
C VAL A 15 19.05 -6.83 15.68
N THR A 16 17.96 -6.07 15.59
CA THR A 16 17.20 -5.60 16.76
C THR A 16 15.90 -6.38 16.86
N ASN A 17 15.77 -7.19 17.92
CA ASN A 17 14.54 -7.90 18.25
C ASN A 17 13.77 -7.12 19.32
N ILE A 18 12.50 -6.85 19.05
CA ILE A 18 11.60 -6.16 19.99
C ILE A 18 10.41 -7.08 20.23
N SER A 19 10.09 -7.30 21.50
CA SER A 19 8.94 -8.11 21.89
C SER A 19 8.31 -7.55 23.15
N HIS A 20 6.98 -7.46 23.19
CA HIS A 20 6.23 -6.98 24.36
C HIS A 20 6.71 -5.61 24.88
N SER A 21 6.99 -4.68 23.98
CA SER A 21 7.55 -3.38 24.33
C SER A 21 7.07 -2.28 23.38
N ASP A 22 6.91 -1.07 23.92
CA ASP A 22 6.68 0.16 23.18
C ASP A 22 8.01 0.88 22.95
N VAL A 23 8.40 1.05 21.69
CA VAL A 23 9.67 1.67 21.32
C VAL A 23 9.43 2.92 20.49
N GLY A 24 10.02 4.05 20.89
CA GLY A 24 9.89 5.28 20.10
C GLY A 24 10.60 5.15 18.74
N ASN A 25 11.92 5.07 18.75
CA ASN A 25 12.73 5.05 17.54
C ASN A 25 13.59 3.79 17.49
N VAL A 26 13.50 3.06 16.37
CA VAL A 26 14.29 1.86 16.11
C VAL A 26 15.17 2.11 14.90
N ARG A 27 16.47 1.88 15.05
CA ARG A 27 17.43 1.95 13.94
C ARG A 27 18.36 0.74 13.98
N ALA A 28 18.30 -0.08 12.95
CA ALA A 28 19.13 -1.27 12.81
C ALA A 28 19.25 -1.64 11.32
N GLU A 29 20.01 -2.67 10.97
CA GLU A 29 19.97 -3.23 9.62
C GLU A 29 18.73 -4.11 9.45
N LEU A 30 18.47 -4.95 10.45
CA LEU A 30 17.31 -5.83 10.47
C LEU A 30 16.51 -5.63 11.77
N VAL A 31 15.22 -5.37 11.64
CA VAL A 31 14.30 -5.16 12.75
C VAL A 31 13.25 -6.26 12.73
N ARG A 32 13.12 -6.97 13.84
CA ARG A 32 12.07 -7.98 14.03
C ARG A 32 11.23 -7.60 15.22
N MET A 33 9.94 -7.45 14.98
CA MET A 33 8.97 -7.04 15.97
C MET A 33 7.88 -8.09 16.09
N HIS A 34 7.62 -8.52 17.31
CA HIS A 34 6.55 -9.47 17.61
C HIS A 34 5.78 -9.01 18.84
N GLN A 35 4.47 -8.81 18.71
CA GLN A 35 3.64 -8.29 19.81
C GLN A 35 4.24 -7.03 20.45
N ALA A 36 4.65 -6.09 19.61
CA ALA A 36 5.33 -4.87 20.02
C ALA A 36 4.89 -3.69 19.16
N ASP A 37 5.09 -2.49 19.70
CA ASP A 37 4.70 -1.25 19.03
C ASP A 37 5.91 -0.33 18.85
N ALA A 38 5.99 0.31 17.70
CA ALA A 38 7.05 1.27 17.39
C ALA A 38 6.53 2.56 16.77
N GLU A 39 7.04 3.71 17.18
CA GLU A 39 6.63 4.98 16.55
C GLU A 39 7.33 5.17 15.19
N THR A 40 8.65 4.98 15.15
CA THR A 40 9.45 5.09 13.91
C THR A 40 10.46 3.95 13.80
N ILE A 41 10.46 3.26 12.66
CA ILE A 41 11.40 2.19 12.34
C ILE A 41 12.20 2.62 11.10
N THR A 42 13.53 2.58 11.21
CA THR A 42 14.44 2.74 10.07
C THR A 42 15.37 1.55 10.00
N ALA A 43 15.21 0.73 8.96
CA ALA A 43 16.06 -0.44 8.75
C ALA A 43 16.27 -0.75 7.27
N GLU A 44 17.04 -1.77 6.94
CA GLU A 44 17.06 -2.32 5.57
C GLU A 44 15.94 -3.34 5.41
N GLU A 45 15.76 -4.19 6.42
CA GLU A 45 14.70 -5.19 6.48
C GLU A 45 13.88 -5.05 7.76
N VAL A 46 12.56 -5.03 7.62
CA VAL A 46 11.61 -4.95 8.74
C VAL A 46 10.64 -6.10 8.64
N GLU A 47 10.61 -6.92 9.69
CA GLU A 47 9.63 -7.98 9.88
C GLU A 47 8.76 -7.62 11.08
N LEU A 48 7.47 -7.42 10.83
CA LEU A 48 6.46 -7.16 11.83
C LEU A 48 5.54 -8.39 11.93
N GLN A 49 5.15 -8.75 13.15
CA GLN A 49 4.17 -9.81 13.38
C GLN A 49 3.30 -9.46 14.58
N ASN A 50 1.99 -9.37 14.38
CA ASN A 50 1.03 -8.97 15.40
C ASN A 50 1.47 -7.71 16.18
N SER A 51 1.94 -6.70 15.45
CA SER A 51 2.65 -5.51 15.94
C SER A 51 2.11 -4.23 15.29
N ALA A 52 2.39 -3.07 15.88
CA ALA A 52 2.05 -1.78 15.26
C ALA A 52 3.25 -0.87 15.03
N ALA A 53 3.22 -0.10 13.94
CA ALA A 53 4.24 0.87 13.59
C ALA A 53 3.66 2.20 13.13
N GLY A 54 4.17 3.33 13.62
CA GLY A 54 3.76 4.66 13.15
C GLY A 54 4.29 4.97 11.75
N SER A 55 5.61 5.01 11.61
CA SER A 55 6.33 5.29 10.37
C SER A 55 7.43 4.25 10.13
N VAL A 56 7.34 3.50 9.04
CA VAL A 56 8.32 2.49 8.65
C VAL A 56 9.06 2.96 7.40
N LYS A 57 10.39 3.04 7.50
CA LYS A 57 11.28 3.30 6.37
C LYS A 57 12.26 2.15 6.23
N ALA A 58 12.13 1.37 5.17
CA ALA A 58 13.04 0.26 4.92
C ALA A 58 13.24 -0.02 3.44
N THR A 59 14.12 -0.96 3.09
CA THR A 59 14.20 -1.46 1.72
C THR A 59 13.13 -2.51 1.49
N ASN A 60 13.02 -3.47 2.41
CA ASN A 60 12.03 -4.54 2.40
C ASN A 60 11.20 -4.51 3.69
N VAL A 61 9.88 -4.57 3.55
CA VAL A 61 8.95 -4.63 4.69
C VAL A 61 8.06 -5.86 4.52
N THR A 62 8.11 -6.75 5.51
CA THR A 62 7.24 -7.92 5.62
C THR A 62 6.39 -7.80 6.89
N GLY A 63 5.10 -8.07 6.78
CA GLY A 63 4.19 -7.97 7.92
C GLY A 63 3.03 -8.97 7.86
N HIS A 64 2.57 -9.42 9.02
CA HIS A 64 1.41 -10.30 9.15
C HIS A 64 0.58 -9.95 10.39
N MET A 65 -0.70 -9.63 10.16
CA MET A 65 -1.63 -9.13 11.19
C MET A 65 -1.10 -7.88 11.93
N ASP A 66 -0.53 -6.92 11.18
CA ASP A 66 0.08 -5.71 11.74
C ASP A 66 -0.72 -4.45 11.43
N LEU A 67 -0.40 -3.36 12.14
CA LEU A 67 -0.98 -2.03 11.91
C LEU A 67 0.12 -1.00 11.64
N MET A 68 0.17 -0.44 10.43
CA MET A 68 1.20 0.54 10.05
C MET A 68 0.60 1.86 9.58
N GLY A 69 1.06 2.98 10.12
CA GLY A 69 0.57 4.32 9.75
C GLY A 69 1.06 4.75 8.37
N ALA A 70 2.37 4.91 8.23
CA ALA A 70 3.04 5.28 6.98
C ALA A 70 4.19 4.31 6.67
N VAL A 71 4.22 3.75 5.47
CA VAL A 71 5.24 2.81 5.03
C VAL A 71 5.93 3.35 3.79
N ASN A 72 7.25 3.46 3.84
CA ASN A 72 8.11 3.85 2.73
C ASN A 72 9.15 2.76 2.52
N ALA A 73 9.00 2.00 1.43
CA ALA A 73 9.98 0.96 1.12
C ALA A 73 10.13 0.72 -0.38
N GLU A 74 11.11 -0.07 -0.79
CA GLU A 74 11.23 -0.47 -2.19
C GLU A 74 10.25 -1.62 -2.49
N GLU A 75 10.18 -2.58 -1.58
CA GLU A 75 9.25 -3.70 -1.59
C GLU A 75 8.49 -3.82 -0.26
N VAL A 76 7.16 -3.95 -0.36
CA VAL A 76 6.27 -4.14 0.80
C VAL A 76 5.45 -5.40 0.55
N SER A 77 5.45 -6.32 1.50
CA SER A 77 4.65 -7.56 1.48
C SER A 77 3.96 -7.73 2.82
N VAL A 78 2.70 -7.36 2.90
CA VAL A 78 1.95 -7.40 4.16
C VAL A 78 0.63 -8.12 3.99
N GLU A 79 0.32 -9.00 4.93
CA GLU A 79 -0.84 -9.87 4.90
C GLU A 79 -1.76 -9.65 6.12
N GLU A 80 -3.07 -9.67 5.89
CA GLU A 80 -4.11 -9.43 6.91
C GLU A 80 -3.84 -8.20 7.79
N SER A 81 -3.26 -7.15 7.21
CA SER A 81 -2.73 -6.00 7.93
C SER A 81 -3.55 -4.73 7.67
N GLY A 82 -3.46 -3.77 8.59
CA GLY A 82 -4.06 -2.44 8.50
C GLY A 82 -3.01 -1.38 8.17
N LEU A 83 -3.05 -0.82 6.96
CA LEU A 83 -2.08 0.19 6.52
C LEU A 83 -2.75 1.54 6.27
N GLY A 84 -2.17 2.62 6.75
CA GLY A 84 -2.65 3.98 6.47
C GLY A 84 -2.23 4.45 5.07
N PHE A 85 -0.94 4.72 4.90
CA PHE A 85 -0.32 5.20 3.66
C PHE A 85 0.89 4.34 3.29
N VAL A 86 0.91 3.81 2.08
CA VAL A 86 2.03 2.99 1.57
C VAL A 86 2.61 3.64 0.34
N GLN A 87 3.93 3.84 0.34
CA GLN A 87 4.69 4.23 -0.83
C GLN A 87 5.77 3.17 -1.10
N ALA A 88 5.67 2.50 -2.25
CA ALA A 88 6.69 1.52 -2.64
C ALA A 88 6.93 1.38 -4.13
N GLY A 89 8.06 0.78 -4.52
CA GLY A 89 8.28 0.34 -5.89
C GLY A 89 7.30 -0.78 -6.25
N LYS A 90 7.26 -1.79 -5.38
CA LYS A 90 6.32 -2.92 -5.41
C LYS A 90 5.61 -3.03 -4.06
N ALA A 91 4.29 -3.08 -4.07
CA ALA A 91 3.49 -3.25 -2.86
C ALA A 91 2.53 -4.42 -3.03
N SER A 92 2.74 -5.50 -2.30
CA SER A 92 1.78 -6.58 -2.10
C SER A 92 1.10 -6.37 -0.75
N VAL A 93 -0.18 -6.01 -0.78
CA VAL A 93 -0.95 -5.71 0.43
C VAL A 93 -2.21 -6.56 0.48
N SER A 94 -2.49 -7.11 1.65
CA SER A 94 -3.74 -7.80 1.97
C SER A 94 -4.32 -7.29 3.29
N GLY A 95 -5.65 -7.19 3.33
CA GLY A 95 -6.37 -6.57 4.45
C GLY A 95 -6.89 -5.16 4.15
N TYR A 96 -6.79 -4.26 5.13
CA TYR A 96 -7.33 -2.91 5.04
C TYR A 96 -6.23 -1.92 4.73
N THR A 97 -6.38 -1.15 3.65
CA THR A 97 -5.39 -0.11 3.33
C THR A 97 -6.07 1.21 2.97
N GLY A 98 -5.61 2.31 3.55
CA GLY A 98 -6.13 3.65 3.27
C GLY A 98 -5.74 4.10 1.87
N ALA A 99 -4.44 4.34 1.65
CA ALA A 99 -3.89 4.83 0.40
C ALA A 99 -2.59 4.09 0.04
N VAL A 100 -2.51 3.62 -1.21
CA VAL A 100 -1.30 2.99 -1.77
C VAL A 100 -0.84 3.76 -2.98
N VAL A 101 0.43 4.13 -2.98
CA VAL A 101 1.13 4.70 -4.13
C VAL A 101 2.29 3.78 -4.47
N ALA A 102 2.12 2.94 -5.48
CA ALA A 102 3.20 2.04 -5.90
C ALA A 102 3.40 1.97 -7.40
N GLY A 103 4.63 1.67 -7.82
CA GLY A 103 4.93 1.41 -9.23
C GLY A 103 4.13 0.22 -9.74
N SER A 104 4.21 -0.88 -8.99
CA SER A 104 3.40 -2.09 -9.10
C SER A 104 2.68 -2.33 -7.78
N ALA A 105 1.35 -2.37 -7.77
CA ALA A 105 0.57 -2.71 -6.57
C ALA A 105 -0.17 -4.03 -6.80
N GLU A 106 0.03 -5.00 -5.93
CA GLU A 106 -0.77 -6.21 -5.83
C GLU A 106 -1.67 -6.11 -4.60
N VAL A 107 -2.98 -6.22 -4.81
CA VAL A 107 -3.96 -6.20 -3.72
C VAL A 107 -4.67 -7.55 -3.70
N HIS A 108 -4.46 -8.29 -2.60
CA HIS A 108 -5.02 -9.62 -2.38
C HIS A 108 -5.99 -9.58 -1.20
N HIS A 109 -7.17 -10.17 -1.32
CA HIS A 109 -8.14 -10.32 -0.22
C HIS A 109 -8.22 -9.11 0.75
N GLY A 110 -8.76 -7.98 0.28
CA GLY A 110 -8.75 -6.77 1.09
C GLY A 110 -9.70 -5.67 0.64
N MET A 111 -9.80 -4.64 1.49
CA MET A 111 -10.48 -3.38 1.17
C MET A 111 -9.46 -2.25 1.14
N THR A 112 -9.28 -1.65 -0.03
CA THR A 112 -8.39 -0.50 -0.19
C THR A 112 -9.17 0.75 -0.55
N GLY A 113 -8.93 1.85 0.16
CA GLY A 113 -9.60 3.13 -0.09
C GLY A 113 -9.19 3.73 -1.43
N PHE A 114 -7.89 4.01 -1.57
CA PHE A 114 -7.29 4.64 -2.75
C PHE A 114 -6.04 3.89 -3.19
N VAL A 115 -5.95 3.54 -4.48
CA VAL A 115 -4.74 2.94 -5.06
C VAL A 115 -4.33 3.74 -6.29
N ALA A 116 -3.08 4.18 -6.33
CA ALA A 116 -2.47 4.83 -7.47
C ALA A 116 -1.18 4.13 -7.89
N GLY A 117 -1.07 3.79 -9.17
CA GLY A 117 0.12 3.11 -9.67
C GLY A 117 0.19 3.02 -11.18
N ARG A 118 1.33 2.58 -11.72
CA ARG A 118 1.41 2.31 -13.18
C ARG A 118 0.73 0.99 -13.50
N GLU A 119 1.04 -0.03 -12.72
CA GLU A 119 0.53 -1.38 -12.89
C GLU A 119 -0.12 -1.82 -11.59
N ILE A 120 -1.40 -2.22 -11.66
CA ILE A 120 -2.13 -2.69 -10.49
C ILE A 120 -2.71 -4.06 -10.79
N HIS A 121 -2.33 -5.05 -10.00
CA HIS A 121 -2.87 -6.39 -10.02
C HIS A 121 -3.84 -6.56 -8.84
N VAL A 122 -5.11 -6.87 -9.12
CA VAL A 122 -6.11 -7.03 -8.07
C VAL A 122 -6.76 -8.40 -8.22
N ASN A 123 -6.63 -9.23 -7.19
CA ASN A 123 -7.28 -10.54 -7.11
C ASN A 123 -8.24 -10.54 -5.91
N GLU A 124 -9.52 -10.78 -6.19
CA GLU A 124 -10.58 -11.00 -5.18
C GLU A 124 -10.66 -9.90 -4.08
N SER A 125 -10.44 -8.63 -4.45
CA SER A 125 -10.43 -7.51 -3.53
C SER A 125 -11.39 -6.38 -3.93
N SER A 126 -11.86 -5.61 -2.96
CA SER A 126 -12.78 -4.47 -3.16
C SER A 126 -12.04 -3.15 -2.97
N THR A 127 -11.90 -2.36 -4.03
CA THR A 127 -11.23 -1.04 -3.97
C THR A 127 -12.24 0.08 -4.16
N GLY A 128 -12.14 1.13 -3.34
CA GLY A 128 -12.99 2.32 -3.44
C GLY A 128 -12.70 3.13 -4.71
N VAL A 129 -11.48 3.68 -4.80
CA VAL A 129 -11.01 4.47 -5.95
C VAL A 129 -9.67 3.91 -6.43
N LEU A 130 -9.60 3.54 -7.70
CA LEU A 130 -8.41 2.95 -8.32
C LEU A 130 -8.00 3.80 -9.52
N LEU A 131 -6.76 4.28 -9.51
CA LEU A 131 -6.15 5.08 -10.57
C LEU A 131 -4.90 4.36 -11.08
N ALA A 132 -5.02 3.60 -12.18
CA ALA A 132 -3.91 2.90 -12.81
C ALA A 132 -3.76 3.25 -14.29
N ARG A 133 -2.53 3.11 -14.82
CA ARG A 133 -2.32 3.09 -16.27
C ARG A 133 -2.74 1.76 -16.88
N THR A 134 -2.43 0.67 -16.20
CA THR A 134 -2.78 -0.69 -16.62
C THR A 134 -3.25 -1.49 -15.41
N VAL A 135 -4.36 -2.22 -15.57
CA VAL A 135 -4.95 -3.06 -14.52
C VAL A 135 -5.05 -4.48 -15.04
N HIS A 136 -4.52 -5.43 -14.28
CA HIS A 136 -4.56 -6.86 -14.58
C HIS A 136 -5.31 -7.58 -13.45
N GLY A 137 -6.39 -8.31 -13.79
CA GLY A 137 -7.21 -9.04 -12.81
C GLY A 137 -8.69 -8.66 -12.82
N ASN A 138 -9.51 -9.45 -12.10
CA ASN A 138 -10.95 -9.25 -11.98
C ASN A 138 -11.23 -8.20 -10.89
N VAL A 139 -11.19 -6.92 -11.26
CA VAL A 139 -11.45 -5.83 -10.31
C VAL A 139 -12.94 -5.56 -10.22
N LYS A 140 -13.50 -5.67 -9.02
CA LYS A 140 -14.86 -5.17 -8.73
C LYS A 140 -14.77 -3.71 -8.29
N ALA A 141 -14.38 -2.83 -9.22
CA ALA A 141 -14.35 -1.40 -8.95
C ALA A 141 -15.79 -0.88 -8.81
N VAL A 142 -16.07 -0.12 -7.74
CA VAL A 142 -17.39 0.52 -7.53
C VAL A 142 -17.72 1.47 -8.69
N LEU A 143 -16.70 1.99 -9.37
CA LEU A 143 -16.79 2.74 -10.62
C LEU A 143 -15.94 2.08 -11.71
N ASP A 144 -16.50 1.07 -12.38
CA ASP A 144 -15.86 0.41 -13.53
C ASP A 144 -15.72 1.39 -14.72
N THR A 145 -14.72 1.20 -15.59
CA THR A 145 -14.50 2.01 -16.81
C THR A 145 -15.76 2.08 -17.67
N ARG A 146 -16.53 0.98 -17.69
CA ARG A 146 -17.85 0.89 -18.34
C ARG A 146 -18.89 1.76 -17.64
N GLY A 147 -18.94 1.73 -16.31
CA GLY A 147 -19.84 2.56 -15.50
C GLY A 147 -19.50 4.05 -15.59
N ALA A 148 -18.22 4.41 -15.59
CA ALA A 148 -17.74 5.78 -15.75
C ALA A 148 -18.05 6.34 -17.15
N LEU A 149 -17.91 5.53 -18.21
CA LEU A 149 -18.31 5.90 -19.57
C LEU A 149 -19.81 6.15 -19.66
N ILE A 150 -20.63 5.27 -19.10
CA ILE A 150 -22.09 5.40 -19.12
C ILE A 150 -22.54 6.62 -18.30
N ALA A 151 -21.98 6.81 -17.10
CA ALA A 151 -22.26 7.96 -16.24
C ALA A 151 -21.80 9.28 -16.88
N GLY A 152 -20.63 9.30 -17.50
CA GLY A 152 -20.10 10.45 -18.24
C GLY A 152 -20.95 10.80 -19.46
N LEU A 153 -21.36 9.79 -20.25
CA LEU A 153 -22.21 9.99 -21.42
C LEU A 153 -23.62 10.45 -21.03
N THR A 154 -24.23 9.84 -20.02
CA THR A 154 -25.58 10.25 -19.56
C THR A 154 -25.55 11.62 -18.89
N GLY A 155 -24.59 11.89 -18.01
CA GLY A 155 -24.41 13.18 -17.36
C GLY A 155 -24.10 14.30 -18.36
N GLY A 156 -23.17 14.05 -19.30
CA GLY A 156 -22.79 15.00 -20.35
C GLY A 156 -23.92 15.30 -21.32
N LEU A 157 -24.70 14.28 -21.72
CA LEU A 157 -25.85 14.47 -22.60
C LEU A 157 -26.97 15.23 -21.89
N PHE A 158 -27.24 14.94 -20.62
CA PHE A 158 -28.23 15.65 -19.83
C PHE A 158 -27.85 17.12 -19.61
N ALA A 159 -26.60 17.38 -19.19
CA ALA A 159 -26.09 18.73 -19.01
C ALA A 159 -26.04 19.52 -20.34
N GLY A 160 -25.62 18.86 -21.42
CA GLY A 160 -25.59 19.44 -22.77
C GLY A 160 -26.98 19.84 -23.25
N LEU A 161 -28.00 18.98 -23.07
CA LEU A 161 -29.39 19.29 -23.42
C LEU A 161 -29.96 20.42 -22.55
N MET A 162 -29.71 20.39 -21.24
CA MET A 162 -30.11 21.47 -20.32
C MET A 162 -29.51 22.82 -20.72
N LEU A 163 -28.23 22.86 -21.07
CA LEU A 163 -27.58 24.08 -21.55
C LEU A 163 -28.13 24.56 -22.90
N LEU A 164 -28.42 23.64 -23.82
CA LEU A 164 -28.98 23.99 -25.13
C LEU A 164 -30.40 24.55 -24.99
N LEU A 165 -31.22 23.95 -24.13
CA LEU A 165 -32.56 24.42 -23.80
C LEU A 165 -32.53 25.76 -23.06
N GLY A 166 -31.66 25.89 -22.06
CA GLY A 166 -31.44 27.15 -21.36
C GLY A 166 -31.01 28.25 -22.32
N ARG A 167 -30.02 27.97 -23.18
CA ARG A 167 -29.54 28.94 -24.17
C ARG A 167 -30.61 29.32 -25.19
N MET A 168 -31.51 28.41 -25.57
CA MET A 168 -32.63 28.73 -26.46
C MET A 168 -33.68 29.61 -25.78
N LEU A 169 -33.98 29.33 -24.50
CA LEU A 169 -34.98 30.08 -23.72
C LEU A 169 -34.48 31.49 -23.33
N PHE A 170 -33.20 31.62 -22.99
CA PHE A 170 -32.58 32.89 -22.59
C PHE A 170 -32.12 33.77 -23.75
N ARG A 171 -32.12 33.28 -25.00
CA ARG A 171 -31.75 34.06 -26.19
C ARG A 171 -32.93 34.81 -26.83
N ARG A 172 -34.12 34.75 -26.22
CA ARG A 172 -35.35 35.46 -26.66
C ARG A 172 -35.80 36.57 -25.69
N ARG A 173 -34.92 37.06 -24.82
CA ARG A 173 -35.12 38.34 -24.11
C ARG A 173 -34.03 39.33 -24.49
#